data_AF-A0AAU2AHS6-F1
#
_entry.id   AF-A0AAU2AHS6-F1
#
_cell.length_a   1.000
_cell.length_b   1.000
_cell.length_c   1.000
_cell.angle_alpha   90.00
_cell.angle_beta   90.00
_cell.angle_gamma   90.00
#
_symmetry.space_group_name_H-M   'P 1'
#
loop_
_entity.id
_entity.type
_entity.pdbx_description
1 polymer ?
#
loop_
_entity_poly.entity_id
_entity_poly.type
_entity_poly.pdbx_seq_one_letter_code
_entity_poly.pdbx_strand_id
1 'polypeptide(L)'
;MDDAAFGRLLGRVLEESHTTAPGALPALIGRTAAAMGLAGAAVYLADVQQGRLVALPSDAPSDDRADPAAGQAGDVLEIDGTLAGWAYRTMSERLSSGPGLTLWLPLADGIERIGVLRVAAASLDAATIDRCRTLASLTALLVESKSAFSDTVARTVRRRPMTLQAELAWAFMPPMTLGTRQVTSSAVLEPAYEIGGDAFDHSLDEGRLHLAVVDAMGHDLAAGGASAVALAGCRSVRRAGGGLAEIVAAVDGVLARWIPGRLLTAVFGEIDLAGGRLSWVNCGHPPPLLIRRQHVVPDALRRRSELPLGLGEGYPVANRTVHQTQLEPGDRVLVHTDGVTEGRGPTGEHFGEQRLLDLVVRSVAAGEPAPEALRRLVRALLDYQGAGLRDDATVLLAEWHPAP
;
A
#
# COMPACT_ATOMS: atom_id res chain seq x y z
N MET A 1 28.28 -22.91 4.46
CA MET A 1 28.07 -22.26 3.15
C MET A 1 29.28 -21.39 2.82
N ASP A 2 30.04 -21.52 1.73
CA ASP A 2 30.91 -20.40 1.26
C ASP A 2 30.13 -19.45 0.33
N ASP A 3 30.68 -18.28 0.00
CA ASP A 3 29.96 -17.26 -0.80
C ASP A 3 29.80 -17.67 -2.26
N ALA A 4 30.77 -18.39 -2.83
CA ALA A 4 30.72 -18.86 -4.21
C ALA A 4 29.61 -19.90 -4.40
N ALA A 5 29.45 -20.83 -3.45
CA ALA A 5 28.37 -21.81 -3.46
C ALA A 5 27.00 -21.15 -3.24
N PHE A 6 26.93 -20.11 -2.39
CA PHE A 6 25.70 -19.34 -2.23
C PHE A 6 25.31 -18.59 -3.50
N GLY A 7 26.25 -17.95 -4.18
CA GLY A 7 26.01 -17.30 -5.47
C GLY A 7 25.48 -18.28 -6.53
N ARG A 8 26.08 -19.48 -6.63
CA ARG A 8 25.57 -20.55 -7.52
C ARG A 8 24.17 -21.05 -7.11
N LEU A 9 23.87 -21.08 -5.82
CA LEU A 9 22.53 -21.43 -5.34
C LEU A 9 21.50 -20.39 -5.78
N LEU A 10 21.78 -19.10 -5.58
CA LEU A 10 20.88 -18.01 -6.02
C LEU A 10 20.70 -18.00 -7.53
N GLY A 11 21.76 -18.24 -8.31
CA GLY A 11 21.68 -18.36 -9.77
C GLY A 11 20.70 -19.45 -10.21
N ARG A 12 20.76 -20.64 -9.59
CA ARG A 12 19.81 -21.73 -9.86
C ARG A 12 18.38 -21.38 -9.46
N VAL A 13 18.18 -20.70 -8.33
CA VAL A 13 16.84 -20.26 -7.91
C VAL A 13 16.25 -19.29 -8.94
N LEU A 14 17.05 -18.35 -9.44
CA LEU A 14 16.62 -17.42 -10.49
C LEU A 14 16.26 -18.17 -11.78
N GLU A 15 17.11 -19.07 -12.25
CA GLU A 15 16.86 -19.90 -13.44
C GLU A 15 15.57 -20.73 -13.30
N GLU A 16 15.41 -21.44 -12.19
CA GLU A 16 14.24 -22.28 -11.90
C GLU A 16 12.97 -21.43 -11.71
N SER A 17 13.10 -20.21 -11.17
CA SER A 17 11.95 -19.34 -10.90
C SER A 17 11.19 -18.94 -12.17
N HIS A 18 11.86 -18.89 -13.33
CA HIS A 18 11.22 -18.53 -14.60
C HIS A 18 10.14 -19.53 -15.04
N THR A 19 10.29 -20.81 -14.69
CA THR A 19 9.34 -21.87 -15.04
C THR A 19 8.56 -22.39 -13.84
N THR A 20 8.88 -21.92 -12.63
CA THR A 20 8.17 -22.27 -11.40
C THR A 20 6.77 -21.65 -11.38
N ALA A 21 5.74 -22.47 -11.25
CA ALA A 21 4.37 -22.02 -11.03
C ALA A 21 4.25 -21.28 -9.69
N PRO A 22 3.36 -20.27 -9.55
CA PRO A 22 3.25 -19.50 -8.31
C PRO A 22 3.02 -20.33 -7.05
N GLY A 23 2.19 -21.38 -7.13
CA GLY A 23 1.93 -22.29 -6.00
C GLY A 23 3.13 -23.16 -5.59
N ALA A 24 4.12 -23.34 -6.47
CA ALA A 24 5.34 -24.09 -6.19
C ALA A 24 6.46 -23.22 -5.61
N LEU A 25 6.26 -21.90 -5.53
CA LEU A 25 7.26 -20.95 -5.02
C LEU A 25 7.66 -21.26 -3.56
N PRO A 26 6.74 -21.53 -2.62
CA PRO A 26 7.12 -21.87 -1.25
C PRO A 26 8.02 -23.11 -1.17
N ALA A 27 7.79 -24.12 -2.00
CA ALA A 27 8.62 -25.31 -2.07
C ALA A 27 10.03 -25.01 -2.62
N LEU A 28 10.16 -24.13 -3.62
CA LEU A 28 11.45 -23.66 -4.13
C LEU A 28 12.25 -22.92 -3.04
N ILE A 29 11.60 -22.02 -2.29
CA ILE A 29 12.23 -21.31 -1.17
C ILE A 29 12.62 -22.29 -0.06
N GLY A 30 11.76 -23.26 0.27
CA GLY A 30 12.06 -24.32 1.24
C GLY A 30 13.29 -25.16 0.87
N ARG A 31 13.39 -25.61 -0.38
CA ARG A 31 14.58 -26.34 -0.89
C ARG A 31 15.85 -25.48 -0.83
N THR A 32 15.72 -24.19 -1.13
CA THR A 32 16.83 -23.24 -1.08
C THR A 32 17.33 -23.07 0.35
N ALA A 33 16.40 -22.90 1.30
CA ALA A 33 16.72 -22.81 2.72
C ALA A 33 17.39 -24.10 3.24
N ALA A 34 16.88 -25.27 2.85
CA ALA A 34 17.50 -26.56 3.20
C ALA A 34 18.93 -26.68 2.63
N ALA A 35 19.16 -26.24 1.39
CA ALA A 35 20.50 -26.22 0.80
C ALA A 35 21.47 -25.27 1.52
N MET A 36 20.95 -24.23 2.19
CA MET A 36 21.72 -23.33 3.08
C MET A 36 22.01 -23.95 4.45
N GLY A 37 21.48 -25.14 4.77
CA GLY A 37 21.61 -25.80 6.07
C GLY A 37 20.56 -25.35 7.10
N LEU A 38 19.48 -24.72 6.65
CA LEU A 38 18.37 -24.29 7.51
C LEU A 38 17.39 -25.46 7.72
N ALA A 39 16.74 -25.49 8.88
CA ALA A 39 15.78 -26.54 9.24
C ALA A 39 14.41 -26.35 8.55
N GLY A 40 14.07 -25.13 8.14
CA GLY A 40 12.85 -24.86 7.39
C GLY A 40 12.70 -23.39 7.02
N ALA A 41 11.84 -23.14 6.04
CA ALA A 41 11.42 -21.79 5.66
C ALA A 41 9.94 -21.76 5.30
N ALA A 42 9.25 -20.67 5.65
CA ALA A 42 7.85 -20.45 5.32
C ALA A 42 7.62 -18.98 4.95
N VAL A 43 6.90 -18.75 3.84
CA VAL A 43 6.60 -17.44 3.31
C VAL A 43 5.21 -17.04 3.80
N TYR A 44 5.10 -15.90 4.49
CA TYR A 44 3.83 -15.34 4.92
C TYR A 44 3.60 -14.01 4.22
N LEU A 45 2.41 -13.79 3.69
CA LEU A 45 2.01 -12.53 3.06
C LEU A 45 1.03 -11.77 3.94
N ALA A 46 1.13 -10.45 3.95
CA ALA A 46 0.13 -9.62 4.60
C ALA A 46 -1.19 -9.72 3.83
N ASP A 47 -2.30 -9.87 4.54
CA ASP A 47 -3.60 -9.77 3.91
C ASP A 47 -3.89 -8.33 3.45
N VAL A 48 -4.85 -8.14 2.55
CA VAL A 48 -5.16 -6.82 1.95
C VAL A 48 -5.45 -5.72 2.98
N GLN A 49 -6.00 -6.06 4.15
CA GLN A 49 -6.27 -5.10 5.24
C GLN A 49 -5.08 -4.92 6.21
N GLN A 50 -3.94 -5.59 5.94
CA GLN A 50 -2.73 -5.57 6.77
C GLN A 50 -3.04 -5.88 8.25
N GLY A 51 -3.97 -6.80 8.44
CA GLY A 51 -4.43 -7.28 9.73
C GLY A 51 -3.63 -8.50 10.24
N ARG A 52 -3.27 -9.39 9.31
CA ARG A 52 -2.74 -10.73 9.48
C ARG A 52 -1.64 -11.02 8.46
N LEU A 53 -0.77 -11.96 8.81
CA LEU A 53 0.21 -12.61 7.94
C LEU A 53 -0.28 -14.04 7.68
N VAL A 54 -0.47 -14.40 6.42
CA VAL A 54 -1.03 -15.70 6.01
C VAL A 54 0.05 -16.49 5.27
N ALA A 55 0.30 -17.72 5.71
CA ALA A 55 1.26 -18.62 5.08
C ALA A 55 0.84 -18.94 3.64
N LEU A 56 1.75 -18.76 2.68
CA LEU A 56 1.54 -19.27 1.33
C LEU A 56 1.48 -20.81 1.36
N PRO A 57 0.46 -21.43 0.72
CA PRO A 57 0.33 -22.87 0.69
C PRO A 57 1.56 -23.55 0.07
N SER A 58 2.03 -24.63 0.68
CA SER A 58 3.15 -25.44 0.18
C SER A 58 2.72 -26.90 0.10
N ASP A 59 2.93 -27.52 -1.06
CA ASP A 59 2.70 -28.96 -1.27
C ASP A 59 3.85 -29.83 -0.74
N ALA A 60 4.90 -29.25 -0.17
CA ALA A 60 6.01 -30.01 0.39
C ALA A 60 5.53 -30.83 1.60
N PRO A 61 5.89 -32.13 1.70
CA PRO A 61 5.57 -32.93 2.87
C PRO A 61 6.18 -32.25 4.10
N SER A 62 5.31 -31.75 4.95
CA SER A 62 5.68 -31.11 6.19
C SER A 62 6.11 -32.23 7.15
N ASP A 63 7.41 -32.35 7.44
CA ASP A 63 7.92 -33.22 8.52
C ASP A 63 7.59 -32.59 9.90
N ASP A 64 6.35 -32.11 10.04
CA ASP A 64 5.78 -31.22 11.06
C ASP A 64 5.61 -31.87 12.43
N ARG A 65 6.18 -33.06 12.63
CA ARG A 65 6.14 -33.74 13.94
C ARG A 65 7.21 -33.23 14.91
N ALA A 66 8.12 -32.35 14.48
CA ALA A 66 9.25 -31.90 15.31
C ALA A 66 9.24 -30.41 15.70
N ASP A 67 8.46 -29.54 15.05
CA ASP A 67 8.39 -28.11 15.39
C ASP A 67 6.92 -27.62 15.51
N PRO A 68 6.39 -27.43 16.74
CA PRO A 68 5.04 -26.89 16.94
C PRO A 68 4.89 -25.42 16.50
N ALA A 69 5.98 -24.76 16.05
CA ALA A 69 5.97 -23.43 15.43
C ALA A 69 6.07 -23.44 13.90
N ALA A 70 6.11 -24.62 13.27
CA ALA A 70 6.02 -24.76 11.81
C ALA A 70 4.60 -24.46 11.37
N GLY A 71 4.39 -23.24 10.86
CA GLY A 71 3.06 -22.90 10.41
C GLY A 71 2.67 -23.73 9.19
N GLN A 72 1.52 -24.38 9.28
CA GLN A 72 0.95 -25.21 8.23
C GLN A 72 0.40 -24.34 7.09
N ALA A 73 0.08 -24.96 5.96
CA ALA A 73 -0.60 -24.25 4.88
C ALA A 73 -1.91 -23.65 5.41
N GLY A 74 -2.06 -22.32 5.29
CA GLY A 74 -3.20 -21.60 5.86
C GLY A 74 -2.99 -21.11 7.29
N ASP A 75 -1.78 -21.24 7.86
CA ASP A 75 -1.46 -20.63 9.14
C ASP A 75 -1.56 -19.12 9.08
N VAL A 76 -2.18 -18.57 10.13
CA VAL A 76 -2.48 -17.15 10.25
C VAL A 76 -1.80 -16.63 11.50
N LEU A 77 -0.99 -15.58 11.33
CA LEU A 77 -0.37 -14.84 12.42
C LEU A 77 -0.97 -13.43 12.46
N GLU A 78 -1.40 -12.98 13.63
CA GLU A 78 -1.80 -11.59 13.79
C GLU A 78 -0.59 -10.66 13.63
N ILE A 79 -0.75 -9.54 12.91
CA ILE A 79 0.35 -8.56 12.75
C ILE A 79 0.64 -7.82 14.05
N ASP A 80 -0.39 -7.57 14.87
CA ASP A 80 -0.19 -6.93 16.17
C ASP A 80 0.04 -8.00 17.24
N GLY A 81 1.00 -7.75 18.14
CA GLY A 81 1.31 -8.65 19.26
C GLY A 81 2.22 -9.83 18.94
N THR A 82 2.66 -10.03 17.69
CA THR A 82 3.57 -11.13 17.31
C THR A 82 4.95 -10.64 16.86
N LEU A 83 5.97 -11.51 16.92
CA LEU A 83 7.32 -11.20 16.41
C LEU A 83 7.37 -11.12 14.88
N ALA A 84 6.60 -11.97 14.19
CA ALA A 84 6.40 -11.90 12.75
C ALA A 84 5.82 -10.55 12.34
N GLY A 85 4.75 -10.15 13.03
CA GLY A 85 4.11 -8.87 12.83
C GLY A 85 4.99 -7.68 13.23
N TRP A 86 5.85 -7.81 14.25
CA TRP A 86 6.88 -6.80 14.50
C TRP A 86 7.83 -6.66 13.31
N ALA A 87 8.35 -7.78 12.78
CA ALA A 87 9.29 -7.76 11.67
C ALA A 87 8.69 -7.12 10.41
N TYR A 88 7.43 -7.43 10.13
CA TYR A 88 6.62 -6.78 9.10
C TYR A 88 6.51 -5.27 9.33
N ARG A 89 6.05 -4.84 10.52
CA ARG A 89 5.72 -3.44 10.79
C ARG A 89 6.91 -2.51 10.76
N THR A 90 8.05 -2.98 11.28
CA THR A 90 9.26 -2.16 11.44
C THR A 90 10.30 -2.41 10.34
N MET A 91 10.02 -3.29 9.38
CA MET A 91 10.95 -3.65 8.31
C MET A 91 12.32 -4.05 8.83
N SER A 92 12.33 -4.79 9.94
CA SER A 92 13.53 -5.19 10.66
C SER A 92 13.41 -6.64 11.08
N GLU A 93 14.49 -7.41 10.99
CA GLU A 93 14.45 -8.81 11.37
C GLU A 93 14.25 -9.04 12.88
N ARG A 94 13.68 -10.19 13.23
CA ARG A 94 13.54 -10.64 14.62
C ARG A 94 13.98 -12.08 14.80
N LEU A 95 14.91 -12.26 15.73
CA LEU A 95 15.31 -13.56 16.23
C LEU A 95 14.49 -13.91 17.47
N SER A 96 14.02 -15.15 17.52
CA SER A 96 13.43 -15.77 18.70
C SER A 96 14.11 -17.10 18.98
N SER A 97 14.15 -17.46 20.26
CA SER A 97 14.66 -18.75 20.74
C SER A 97 13.53 -19.53 21.40
N GLY A 98 13.45 -20.82 21.07
CA GLY A 98 12.51 -21.80 21.60
C GLY A 98 13.16 -23.19 21.56
N PRO A 99 12.50 -24.22 21.01
CA PRO A 99 13.13 -25.53 20.73
C PRO A 99 14.31 -25.44 19.74
N GLY A 100 14.36 -24.35 18.97
CA GLY A 100 15.45 -23.96 18.07
C GLY A 100 15.48 -22.45 17.89
N LEU A 101 16.20 -21.97 16.87
CA LEU A 101 16.20 -20.56 16.50
C LEU A 101 15.19 -20.31 15.37
N THR A 102 14.39 -19.26 15.52
CA THR A 102 13.49 -18.78 14.47
C THR A 102 13.81 -17.33 14.14
N LEU A 103 14.17 -17.08 12.89
CA LEU A 103 14.43 -15.77 12.32
C LEU A 103 13.24 -15.34 11.45
N TRP A 104 12.68 -14.19 11.75
CA TRP A 104 11.65 -13.52 10.96
C TRP A 104 12.29 -12.39 10.18
N LEU A 105 12.21 -12.44 8.85
CA LEU A 105 12.74 -11.41 7.97
C LEU A 105 11.59 -10.72 7.21
N PRO A 106 11.57 -9.39 7.09
CA PRO A 106 10.58 -8.71 6.26
C PRO A 106 10.75 -9.11 4.79
N LEU A 107 9.63 -9.26 4.11
CA LEU A 107 9.57 -9.32 2.65
C LEU A 107 9.17 -7.94 2.15
N ALA A 108 10.01 -7.38 1.28
CA ALA A 108 9.87 -6.02 0.80
C ALA A 108 10.11 -5.96 -0.72
N ASP A 109 9.23 -5.25 -1.43
CA ASP A 109 9.50 -4.78 -2.78
C ASP A 109 9.67 -3.25 -2.74
N GLY A 110 10.89 -2.78 -2.99
CA GLY A 110 11.27 -1.40 -2.68
C GLY A 110 11.06 -1.07 -1.20
N ILE A 111 10.08 -0.22 -0.91
CA ILE A 111 9.66 0.13 0.46
C ILE A 111 8.27 -0.42 0.82
N GLU A 112 7.61 -1.12 -0.09
CA GLU A 112 6.35 -1.78 0.17
C GLU A 112 6.56 -3.03 1.02
N ARG A 113 5.67 -3.23 2.00
CA ARG A 113 5.72 -4.36 2.93
C ARG A 113 4.75 -5.42 2.44
N ILE A 114 5.28 -6.51 1.89
CA ILE A 114 4.43 -7.57 1.33
C ILE A 114 4.19 -8.71 2.33
N GLY A 115 5.09 -8.90 3.30
CA GLY A 115 4.99 -10.02 4.23
C GLY A 115 6.25 -10.29 5.05
N VAL A 116 6.44 -11.55 5.47
CA VAL A 116 7.65 -12.01 6.18
C VAL A 116 8.07 -13.41 5.73
N LEU A 117 9.38 -13.67 5.78
CA LEU A 117 9.97 -14.99 5.68
C LEU A 117 10.30 -15.50 7.09
N ARG A 118 9.72 -16.63 7.48
CA ARG A 118 10.15 -17.40 8.65
C ARG A 118 11.28 -18.32 8.23
N VAL A 119 12.38 -18.33 8.97
CA VAL A 119 13.47 -19.30 8.84
C VAL A 119 13.68 -20.00 10.18
N ALA A 120 13.69 -21.33 10.18
CA ALA A 120 14.05 -22.14 11.34
C ALA A 120 15.47 -22.70 11.18
N ALA A 121 16.27 -22.68 12.25
CA ALA A 121 17.65 -23.17 12.24
C ALA A 121 18.09 -23.67 13.62
N ALA A 122 19.05 -24.59 13.65
CA ALA A 122 19.70 -25.02 14.90
C ALA A 122 20.72 -23.99 15.42
N SER A 123 21.40 -23.29 14.52
CA SER A 123 22.37 -22.24 14.80
C SER A 123 22.36 -21.19 13.70
N LEU A 124 22.58 -19.93 14.05
CA LEU A 124 22.69 -18.82 13.10
C LEU A 124 23.94 -17.99 13.43
N ASP A 125 24.84 -17.89 12.46
CA ASP A 125 25.94 -16.92 12.48
C ASP A 125 25.59 -15.69 11.62
N ALA A 126 26.43 -14.66 11.69
CA ALA A 126 26.20 -13.42 10.95
C ALA A 126 26.11 -13.65 9.43
N ALA A 127 26.97 -14.52 8.88
CA ALA A 127 26.98 -14.83 7.46
C ALA A 127 25.70 -15.55 7.00
N THR A 128 25.16 -16.46 7.82
CA THR A 128 23.90 -17.14 7.53
C THR A 128 22.72 -16.18 7.60
N ILE A 129 22.72 -15.25 8.56
CA ILE A 129 21.69 -14.20 8.66
C ILE A 129 21.72 -13.32 7.39
N ASP A 130 22.89 -12.88 6.92
CA ASP A 130 23.02 -12.11 5.68
C ASP A 130 22.49 -12.84 4.44
N ARG A 131 22.72 -14.16 4.37
CA ARG A 131 22.18 -15.00 3.30
C ARG A 131 20.68 -15.15 3.40
N CYS A 132 20.13 -15.24 4.62
CA CYS A 132 18.68 -15.24 4.84
C CYS A 132 18.04 -13.92 4.41
N ARG A 133 18.69 -12.77 4.65
CA ARG A 133 18.24 -11.47 4.15
C ARG A 133 18.18 -11.46 2.62
N THR A 134 19.24 -11.94 1.97
CA THR A 134 19.27 -12.07 0.51
C THR A 134 18.15 -12.97 -0.03
N LEU A 135 17.92 -14.12 0.64
CA LEU A 135 16.82 -15.02 0.30
C LEU A 135 15.45 -14.36 0.49
N ALA A 136 15.25 -13.59 1.56
CA ALA A 136 14.02 -12.84 1.80
C ALA A 136 13.78 -11.78 0.71
N SER A 137 14.80 -11.00 0.34
CA SER A 137 14.69 -10.03 -0.77
C SER A 137 14.37 -10.71 -2.10
N LEU A 138 15.03 -11.82 -2.44
CA LEU A 138 14.72 -12.57 -3.64
C LEU A 138 13.31 -13.15 -3.60
N THR A 139 12.90 -13.71 -2.45
CA THR A 139 11.54 -14.24 -2.26
C THR A 139 10.49 -13.16 -2.51
N ALA A 140 10.73 -11.94 -2.01
CA ALA A 140 9.80 -10.84 -2.20
C ALA A 140 9.60 -10.50 -3.68
N LEU A 141 10.70 -10.35 -4.42
CA LEU A 141 10.66 -10.11 -5.87
C LEU A 141 9.98 -11.24 -6.65
N LEU A 142 10.20 -12.50 -6.25
CA LEU A 142 9.58 -13.66 -6.89
C LEU A 142 8.09 -13.77 -6.60
N VAL A 143 7.65 -13.40 -5.40
CA VAL A 143 6.23 -13.30 -5.05
C VAL A 143 5.59 -12.23 -5.91
N GLU A 144 6.10 -10.99 -5.87
CA GLU A 144 5.52 -9.86 -6.62
C GLU A 144 5.49 -10.10 -8.13
N SER A 145 6.58 -10.62 -8.70
CA SER A 145 6.63 -10.97 -10.12
C SER A 145 5.57 -11.98 -10.54
N LYS A 146 5.04 -12.80 -9.61
CA LYS A 146 4.05 -13.84 -9.88
C LYS A 146 2.64 -13.48 -9.39
N SER A 147 2.51 -12.50 -8.49
CA SER A 147 1.23 -12.05 -7.93
C SER A 147 0.23 -11.67 -9.02
N ALA A 148 0.68 -10.97 -10.07
CA ALA A 148 -0.16 -10.48 -11.16
C ALA A 148 -0.93 -11.56 -11.94
N PHE A 149 -0.51 -12.83 -11.86
CA PHE A 149 -1.15 -13.95 -12.54
C PHE A 149 -1.36 -15.16 -11.61
N SER A 150 -1.40 -14.94 -10.28
CA SER A 150 -1.57 -16.00 -9.30
C SER A 150 -2.85 -15.87 -8.49
N ASP A 151 -3.84 -16.71 -8.80
CA ASP A 151 -5.02 -16.83 -7.95
C ASP A 151 -4.68 -17.40 -6.56
N THR A 152 -3.58 -18.13 -6.42
CA THR A 152 -3.13 -18.65 -5.11
C THR A 152 -2.69 -17.51 -4.21
N VAL A 153 -1.88 -16.58 -4.73
CA VAL A 153 -1.49 -15.38 -3.97
C VAL A 153 -2.74 -14.54 -3.67
N ALA A 154 -3.59 -14.28 -4.67
CA ALA A 154 -4.82 -13.53 -4.49
C ALA A 154 -5.73 -14.13 -3.42
N ARG A 155 -5.93 -15.46 -3.41
CA ARG A 155 -6.70 -16.15 -2.36
C ARG A 155 -6.02 -16.08 -1.00
N THR A 156 -4.70 -16.15 -0.93
CA THR A 156 -3.94 -16.14 0.33
C THR A 156 -4.07 -14.80 1.05
N VAL A 157 -4.00 -13.68 0.32
CA VAL A 157 -4.06 -12.33 0.90
C VAL A 157 -5.49 -11.84 1.15
N ARG A 158 -6.51 -12.63 0.82
CA ARG A 158 -7.93 -12.27 0.96
C ARG A 158 -8.59 -13.12 2.05
N ARG A 159 -9.24 -12.46 3.02
CA ARG A 159 -10.03 -13.11 4.08
C ARG A 159 -11.41 -13.55 3.61
N ARG A 160 -11.93 -12.89 2.57
CA ARG A 160 -13.25 -13.10 2.00
C ARG A 160 -13.25 -12.73 0.52
N PRO A 161 -14.24 -13.18 -0.26
CA PRO A 161 -14.39 -12.75 -1.64
C PRO A 161 -14.56 -11.24 -1.75
N MET A 162 -14.02 -10.65 -2.82
CA MET A 162 -14.27 -9.28 -3.22
C MET A 162 -15.57 -9.21 -4.04
N THR A 163 -16.27 -8.08 -4.00
CA THR A 163 -17.31 -7.78 -4.98
C THR A 163 -16.69 -7.59 -6.36
N LEU A 164 -17.48 -7.73 -7.42
CA LEU A 164 -17.02 -7.46 -8.79
C LEU A 164 -16.43 -6.05 -8.92
N GLN A 165 -17.02 -5.08 -8.23
CA GLN A 165 -16.56 -3.71 -8.22
C GLN A 165 -15.21 -3.54 -7.53
N ALA A 166 -15.02 -4.19 -6.37
CA ALA A 166 -13.73 -4.22 -5.71
C ALA A 166 -12.66 -4.90 -6.58
N GLU A 167 -12.98 -6.01 -7.25
CA GLU A 167 -12.06 -6.65 -8.22
C GLU A 167 -11.66 -5.69 -9.35
N LEU A 168 -12.64 -4.94 -9.90
CA LEU A 168 -12.38 -3.95 -10.93
C LEU A 168 -11.46 -2.83 -10.41
N ALA A 169 -11.77 -2.23 -9.27
CA ALA A 169 -10.99 -1.15 -8.68
C ALA A 169 -9.56 -1.59 -8.37
N TRP A 170 -9.38 -2.72 -7.67
CA TRP A 170 -8.06 -3.27 -7.35
C TRP A 170 -7.22 -3.61 -8.60
N ALA A 171 -7.86 -4.06 -9.69
CA ALA A 171 -7.14 -4.34 -10.94
C ALA A 171 -6.52 -3.07 -11.58
N PHE A 172 -7.01 -1.87 -11.24
CA PHE A 172 -6.50 -0.60 -11.76
C PHE A 172 -5.63 0.18 -10.76
N MET A 173 -5.69 -0.14 -9.48
CA MET A 173 -4.90 0.54 -8.45
C MET A 173 -3.40 0.22 -8.58
N PRO A 174 -2.52 1.18 -8.26
CA PRO A 174 -1.10 0.89 -8.12
C PRO A 174 -0.86 0.09 -6.81
N PRO A 175 0.39 -0.36 -6.55
CA PRO A 175 0.74 -0.87 -5.24
C PRO A 175 0.41 0.12 -4.13
N MET A 176 0.25 -0.35 -2.88
CA MET A 176 -0.23 0.51 -1.80
C MET A 176 0.84 1.48 -1.32
N THR A 177 2.11 1.16 -1.55
CA THR A 177 3.23 2.01 -1.16
C THR A 177 4.30 2.02 -2.24
N LEU A 178 4.81 3.21 -2.54
CA LEU A 178 5.98 3.39 -3.38
C LEU A 178 6.90 4.43 -2.79
N GLY A 179 8.18 4.39 -3.15
CA GLY A 179 9.11 5.40 -2.68
C GLY A 179 10.54 5.16 -3.11
N THR A 180 11.37 6.15 -2.80
CA THR A 180 12.80 6.17 -3.03
C THR A 180 13.50 6.69 -1.77
N ARG A 181 14.79 7.00 -1.86
CA ARG A 181 15.50 7.69 -0.78
C ARG A 181 15.03 9.13 -0.56
N GLN A 182 14.33 9.73 -1.53
CA GLN A 182 13.93 11.14 -1.50
C GLN A 182 12.44 11.35 -1.14
N VAL A 183 11.61 10.32 -1.29
CA VAL A 183 10.17 10.44 -1.10
C VAL A 183 9.53 9.09 -0.80
N THR A 184 8.46 9.10 -0.01
CA THR A 184 7.59 7.95 0.25
C THR A 184 6.16 8.35 -0.02
N SER A 185 5.37 7.49 -0.66
CA SER A 185 3.92 7.65 -0.81
C SER A 185 3.25 6.33 -0.44
N SER A 186 2.34 6.38 0.52
CA SER A 186 1.55 5.22 0.95
C SER A 186 0.08 5.58 0.88
N ALA A 187 -0.77 4.61 0.55
CA ALA A 187 -2.20 4.77 0.54
C ALA A 187 -2.87 3.57 1.20
N VAL A 188 -4.09 3.79 1.66
CA VAL A 188 -4.99 2.80 2.23
C VAL A 188 -6.40 3.08 1.74
N LEU A 189 -7.18 2.03 1.49
CA LEU A 189 -8.57 2.12 1.09
C LEU A 189 -9.36 1.03 1.84
N GLU A 190 -10.45 1.43 2.47
CA GLU A 190 -11.43 0.53 3.08
C GLU A 190 -12.86 0.97 2.73
N PRO A 191 -13.85 0.08 2.63
CA PRO A 191 -13.75 -1.37 2.80
C PRO A 191 -13.01 -2.06 1.64
N ALA A 192 -11.95 -2.81 1.96
CA ALA A 192 -11.07 -3.41 0.94
C ALA A 192 -11.75 -4.44 0.02
N TYR A 193 -12.88 -5.01 0.43
CA TYR A 193 -13.59 -6.06 -0.32
C TYR A 193 -14.88 -5.58 -1.00
N GLU A 194 -15.33 -4.37 -0.68
CA GLU A 194 -16.63 -3.82 -1.09
C GLU A 194 -16.47 -2.35 -1.49
N ILE A 195 -15.40 -2.05 -2.24
CA ILE A 195 -15.08 -0.71 -2.71
C ILE A 195 -16.28 -0.13 -3.46
N GLY A 196 -16.68 1.07 -3.08
CA GLY A 196 -17.60 1.96 -3.77
C GLY A 196 -16.90 2.77 -4.86
N GLY A 197 -16.91 4.09 -4.69
CA GLY A 197 -16.41 5.06 -5.65
C GLY A 197 -14.96 5.50 -5.42
N ASP A 198 -14.33 5.15 -4.31
CA ASP A 198 -12.97 5.64 -4.02
C ASP A 198 -11.91 4.95 -4.87
N ALA A 199 -10.92 5.73 -5.32
CA ALA A 199 -9.66 5.19 -5.81
C ALA A 199 -8.49 6.16 -5.62
N PHE A 200 -7.27 5.64 -5.76
CA PHE A 200 -6.07 6.46 -5.73
C PHE A 200 -5.09 6.02 -6.83
N ASP A 201 -4.21 6.94 -7.21
CA ASP A 201 -3.03 6.66 -8.02
C ASP A 201 -1.83 7.41 -7.44
N HIS A 202 -0.68 6.79 -7.48
CA HIS A 202 0.58 7.48 -7.28
C HIS A 202 1.63 6.90 -8.22
N SER A 203 2.57 7.72 -8.66
CA SER A 203 3.66 7.24 -9.49
C SER A 203 4.87 8.14 -9.36
N LEU A 204 6.04 7.53 -9.52
CA LEU A 204 7.29 8.24 -9.67
C LEU A 204 7.61 8.39 -11.16
N ASP A 205 8.00 9.59 -11.54
CA ASP A 205 8.58 9.93 -12.83
C ASP A 205 9.78 10.85 -12.60
N GLU A 206 10.63 11.10 -13.61
CA GLU A 206 11.81 11.99 -13.63
C GLU A 206 11.88 13.09 -12.54
N GLY A 207 12.26 12.74 -11.31
CA GLY A 207 12.35 13.68 -10.18
C GLY A 207 11.00 14.22 -9.66
N ARG A 208 9.88 13.53 -9.91
CA ARG A 208 8.52 13.92 -9.50
C ARG A 208 7.77 12.75 -8.85
N LEU A 209 6.99 13.07 -7.82
CA LEU A 209 5.95 12.18 -7.30
C LEU A 209 4.58 12.73 -7.69
N HIS A 210 3.82 11.96 -8.46
CA HIS A 210 2.43 12.26 -8.79
C HIS A 210 1.49 11.58 -7.80
N LEU A 211 0.42 12.28 -7.43
CA LEU A 211 -0.60 11.83 -6.48
C LEU A 211 -1.99 12.08 -7.08
N ALA A 212 -2.89 11.13 -6.89
CA ALA A 212 -4.31 11.30 -7.18
C ALA A 212 -5.13 10.55 -6.12
N VAL A 213 -6.15 11.21 -5.59
CA VAL A 213 -7.25 10.56 -4.87
C VAL A 213 -8.53 11.01 -5.54
N VAL A 214 -9.39 10.06 -5.85
CA VAL A 214 -10.68 10.29 -6.52
C VAL A 214 -11.78 9.58 -5.76
N ASP A 215 -12.96 10.16 -5.79
CA ASP A 215 -14.16 9.63 -5.15
C ASP A 215 -15.34 9.91 -6.08
N ALA A 216 -15.87 8.84 -6.67
CA ALA A 216 -17.03 8.89 -7.52
C ALA A 216 -18.32 8.74 -6.71
N MET A 217 -19.30 9.61 -6.97
CA MET A 217 -20.59 9.52 -6.31
C MET A 217 -21.26 8.16 -6.54
N GLY A 218 -21.56 7.48 -5.42
CA GLY A 218 -22.30 6.23 -5.37
C GLY A 218 -21.41 5.02 -5.11
N HIS A 219 -22.05 3.88 -4.90
CA HIS A 219 -21.38 2.64 -4.46
C HIS A 219 -21.65 1.48 -5.43
N ASP A 220 -21.93 1.80 -6.69
CA ASP A 220 -22.26 0.83 -7.73
C ASP A 220 -21.10 0.63 -8.72
N LEU A 221 -21.21 -0.38 -9.59
CA LEU A 221 -20.21 -0.67 -10.61
C LEU A 221 -19.91 0.53 -11.52
N ALA A 222 -20.87 1.44 -11.70
CA ALA A 222 -20.67 2.65 -12.49
C ALA A 222 -19.81 3.69 -11.76
N ALA A 223 -19.93 3.81 -10.43
CA ALA A 223 -19.03 4.63 -9.60
C ALA A 223 -17.59 4.11 -9.65
N GLY A 224 -17.38 2.80 -9.44
CA GLY A 224 -16.06 2.19 -9.59
C GLY A 224 -15.49 2.37 -11.02
N GLY A 225 -16.34 2.26 -12.04
CA GLY A 225 -15.98 2.54 -13.43
C GLY A 225 -15.58 4.01 -13.66
N ALA A 226 -16.26 4.97 -13.03
CA ALA A 226 -15.92 6.40 -13.11
C ALA A 226 -14.53 6.68 -12.55
N SER A 227 -14.20 6.10 -11.40
CA SER A 227 -12.89 6.23 -10.79
C SER A 227 -11.80 5.58 -11.61
N ALA A 228 -12.03 4.37 -12.15
CA ALA A 228 -11.09 3.70 -13.04
C ALA A 228 -10.80 4.53 -14.31
N VAL A 229 -11.84 5.10 -14.92
CA VAL A 229 -11.73 5.97 -16.10
C VAL A 229 -11.02 7.28 -15.78
N ALA A 230 -11.27 7.88 -14.61
CA ALA A 230 -10.56 9.07 -14.16
C ALA A 230 -9.06 8.80 -13.95
N LEU A 231 -8.70 7.70 -13.29
CA LEU A 231 -7.30 7.31 -13.14
C LEU A 231 -6.63 7.00 -14.49
N ALA A 232 -7.34 6.36 -15.42
CA ALA A 232 -6.84 6.13 -16.78
C ALA A 232 -6.61 7.44 -17.55
N GLY A 233 -7.53 8.42 -17.45
CA GLY A 233 -7.37 9.75 -18.02
C GLY A 233 -6.17 10.49 -17.44
N CYS A 234 -6.01 10.46 -16.11
CA CYS A 234 -4.86 11.00 -15.41
C CYS A 234 -3.54 10.39 -15.92
N ARG A 235 -3.46 9.06 -15.98
CA ARG A 235 -2.29 8.33 -16.50
C ARG A 235 -2.00 8.66 -17.96
N SER A 236 -3.03 8.78 -18.79
CA SER A 236 -2.89 9.08 -20.22
C SER A 236 -2.22 10.44 -20.44
N VAL A 237 -2.68 11.48 -19.74
CA VAL A 237 -2.11 12.83 -19.87
C VAL A 237 -0.71 12.88 -19.26
N ARG A 238 -0.54 12.33 -18.05
CA ARG A 238 0.76 12.29 -17.37
C ARG A 238 1.84 11.63 -18.22
N ARG A 239 1.55 10.45 -18.79
CA ARG A 239 2.50 9.71 -19.65
C ARG A 239 2.77 10.38 -21.00
N ALA A 240 1.91 11.32 -21.41
CA ALA A 240 2.14 12.17 -22.58
C ALA A 240 2.91 13.46 -22.24
N GLY A 241 3.37 13.62 -20.99
CA GLY A 241 4.09 14.81 -20.52
C GLY A 241 3.20 16.00 -20.16
N GLY A 242 1.88 15.80 -20.05
CA GLY A 242 0.94 16.85 -19.67
C GLY A 242 0.89 17.13 -18.16
N GLY A 243 0.51 18.35 -17.79
CA GLY A 243 0.44 18.83 -16.42
C GLY A 243 -0.93 18.68 -15.75
N LEU A 244 -1.04 19.13 -14.50
CA LEU A 244 -2.25 18.98 -13.67
C LEU A 244 -3.51 19.60 -14.30
N ALA A 245 -3.40 20.77 -14.93
CA ALA A 245 -4.55 21.41 -15.58
C ALA A 245 -5.10 20.57 -16.76
N GLU A 246 -4.21 19.97 -17.54
CA GLU A 246 -4.56 19.09 -18.65
C GLU A 246 -5.14 17.76 -18.16
N ILE A 247 -4.61 17.22 -17.06
CA ILE A 247 -5.15 16.03 -16.40
C ILE A 247 -6.61 16.26 -16.03
N VAL A 248 -6.90 17.38 -15.36
CA VAL A 248 -8.27 17.69 -14.94
C VAL A 248 -9.19 17.88 -16.15
N ALA A 249 -8.76 18.63 -17.17
CA ALA A 249 -9.57 18.84 -18.37
C ALA A 249 -9.88 17.52 -19.09
N ALA A 250 -8.89 16.62 -19.19
CA ALA A 250 -9.07 15.31 -19.79
C ALA A 250 -10.03 14.42 -18.99
N VAL A 251 -9.85 14.35 -17.67
CA VAL A 251 -10.73 13.55 -16.80
C VAL A 251 -12.16 14.05 -16.87
N ASP A 252 -12.39 15.36 -16.72
CA ASP A 252 -13.73 15.93 -16.80
C ASP A 252 -14.40 15.65 -18.15
N GLY A 253 -13.68 15.86 -19.25
CA GLY A 253 -14.21 15.62 -20.60
C GLY A 253 -14.53 14.16 -20.85
N VAL A 254 -13.72 13.23 -20.33
CA VAL A 254 -13.97 11.79 -20.43
C VAL A 254 -15.20 11.39 -19.58
N LEU A 255 -15.32 11.89 -18.35
CA LEU A 255 -16.49 11.64 -17.51
C LEU A 255 -17.76 12.17 -18.15
N ALA A 256 -17.77 13.42 -18.60
CA ALA A 256 -18.92 14.04 -19.25
C ALA A 256 -19.37 13.28 -20.51
N ARG A 257 -18.41 12.74 -21.28
CA ARG A 257 -18.70 12.03 -22.53
C ARG A 257 -19.13 10.58 -22.34
N TRP A 258 -18.46 9.85 -21.45
CA TRP A 258 -18.60 8.38 -21.37
C TRP A 258 -19.37 7.90 -20.15
N ILE A 259 -19.44 8.72 -19.10
CA ILE A 259 -20.13 8.39 -17.84
C ILE A 259 -21.00 9.58 -17.41
N PRO A 260 -21.95 10.02 -18.28
CA PRO A 260 -22.74 11.20 -18.02
C PRO A 260 -23.58 11.06 -16.75
N GLY A 261 -23.68 12.13 -15.97
CA GLY A 261 -24.47 12.17 -14.73
C GLY A 261 -23.79 11.51 -13.52
N ARG A 262 -22.50 11.16 -13.61
CA ARG A 262 -21.68 10.79 -12.45
C ARG A 262 -20.75 11.95 -12.11
N LEU A 263 -20.81 12.37 -10.85
CA LEU A 263 -19.90 13.35 -10.29
C LEU A 263 -18.72 12.64 -9.64
N LEU A 264 -17.56 13.26 -9.72
CA LEU A 264 -16.34 12.75 -9.12
C LEU A 264 -15.60 13.90 -8.42
N THR A 265 -15.36 13.75 -7.12
CA THR A 265 -14.46 14.63 -6.40
C THR A 265 -13.03 14.10 -6.53
N ALA A 266 -12.04 14.99 -6.53
CA ALA A 266 -10.65 14.55 -6.67
C ALA A 266 -9.65 15.56 -6.09
N VAL A 267 -8.47 15.06 -5.73
CA VAL A 267 -7.25 15.85 -5.63
C VAL A 267 -6.21 15.26 -6.57
N PHE A 268 -5.64 16.09 -7.43
CA PHE A 268 -4.46 15.74 -8.23
C PHE A 268 -3.28 16.57 -7.75
N GLY A 269 -2.14 15.94 -7.53
CA GLY A 269 -0.95 16.58 -6.99
C GLY A 269 0.34 16.10 -7.64
N GLU A 270 1.36 16.94 -7.54
CA GLU A 270 2.73 16.66 -7.97
C GLU A 270 3.72 17.27 -6.98
N ILE A 271 4.70 16.49 -6.55
CA ILE A 271 5.83 16.96 -5.75
C ILE A 271 7.10 16.90 -6.59
N ASP A 272 7.71 18.06 -6.85
CA ASP A 272 9.06 18.18 -7.40
C ASP A 272 10.09 17.74 -6.36
N LEU A 273 10.78 16.62 -6.60
CA LEU A 273 11.65 15.98 -5.61
C LEU A 273 12.97 16.72 -5.39
N ALA A 274 13.41 17.52 -6.37
CA ALA A 274 14.63 18.31 -6.26
C ALA A 274 14.42 19.55 -5.38
N GLY A 275 13.31 20.26 -5.60
CA GLY A 275 13.03 21.53 -4.94
C GLY A 275 12.02 21.45 -3.79
N GLY A 276 11.24 20.38 -3.66
CA GLY A 276 10.16 20.26 -2.68
C GLY A 276 8.91 21.08 -3.02
N ARG A 277 8.74 21.48 -4.29
CA ARG A 277 7.56 22.24 -4.70
C ARG A 277 6.38 21.29 -4.86
N LEU A 278 5.36 21.46 -4.03
CA LEU A 278 4.06 20.79 -4.19
C LEU A 278 3.17 21.65 -5.08
N SER A 279 2.65 21.06 -6.16
CA SER A 279 1.57 21.62 -6.97
C SER A 279 0.33 20.74 -6.85
N TRP A 280 -0.87 21.32 -6.74
CA TRP A 280 -2.11 20.53 -6.67
C TRP A 280 -3.33 21.26 -7.23
N VAL A 281 -4.35 20.49 -7.60
CA VAL A 281 -5.70 20.96 -7.92
C VAL A 281 -6.68 20.16 -7.07
N ASN A 282 -7.63 20.84 -6.42
CA ASN A 282 -8.70 20.20 -5.66
C ASN A 282 -10.03 20.39 -6.39
N CYS A 283 -10.62 19.30 -6.82
CA CYS A 283 -11.85 19.24 -7.59
C CYS A 283 -13.06 18.88 -6.71
N GLY A 284 -13.38 19.73 -5.74
CA GLY A 284 -14.54 19.55 -4.85
C GLY A 284 -14.36 18.48 -3.77
N HIS A 285 -13.12 18.13 -3.45
CA HIS A 285 -12.73 17.12 -2.49
C HIS A 285 -12.38 17.73 -1.12
N PRO A 286 -12.35 16.98 0.00
CA PRO A 286 -11.74 17.45 1.23
C PRO A 286 -10.33 18.03 1.00
N PRO A 287 -9.99 19.21 1.58
CA PRO A 287 -8.68 19.81 1.37
C PRO A 287 -7.54 18.93 1.89
N PRO A 288 -6.44 18.78 1.13
CA PRO A 288 -5.24 18.13 1.64
C PRO A 288 -4.73 18.79 2.91
N LEU A 289 -4.04 18.03 3.75
CA LEU A 289 -3.47 18.50 5.01
C LEU A 289 -1.94 18.48 4.90
N LEU A 290 -1.30 19.55 5.36
CA LEU A 290 0.15 19.64 5.47
C LEU A 290 0.56 19.35 6.92
N ILE A 291 1.45 18.37 7.08
CA ILE A 291 2.04 18.03 8.37
C ILE A 291 3.51 18.42 8.31
N ARG A 292 3.91 19.35 9.17
CA ARG A 292 5.27 19.88 9.27
C ARG A 292 5.75 19.76 10.70
N ARG A 293 6.94 19.17 10.89
CA ARG A 293 7.56 19.00 12.23
C ARG A 293 6.57 18.39 13.24
N GLN A 294 5.90 17.31 12.84
CA GLN A 294 4.91 16.59 13.66
C GLN A 294 3.66 17.39 14.04
N HIS A 295 3.35 18.49 13.34
CA HIS A 295 2.15 19.28 13.57
C HIS A 295 1.43 19.54 12.25
N VAL A 296 0.10 19.56 12.30
CA VAL A 296 -0.72 19.98 11.17
C VAL A 296 -0.58 21.49 11.05
N VAL A 297 -0.25 21.97 9.85
CA VAL A 297 -0.23 23.40 9.54
C VAL A 297 -1.65 23.82 9.15
N PRO A 298 -2.36 24.59 9.99
CA PRO A 298 -3.77 24.90 9.75
C PRO A 298 -3.96 25.60 8.41
N ASP A 299 -4.92 25.11 7.62
CA ASP A 299 -5.35 25.68 6.34
C ASP A 299 -4.25 25.88 5.27
N ALA A 300 -3.06 25.30 5.46
CA ALA A 300 -1.91 25.53 4.59
C ALA A 300 -2.21 25.21 3.11
N LEU A 301 -2.95 24.13 2.87
CA LEU A 301 -3.35 23.67 1.53
C LEU A 301 -4.85 23.92 1.26
N ARG A 302 -5.58 24.54 2.20
CA ARG A 302 -6.99 24.90 1.99
C ARG A 302 -7.06 26.08 1.01
N ARG A 303 -7.88 25.93 -0.02
CA ARG A 303 -8.15 26.95 -1.03
C ARG A 303 -9.65 27.06 -1.24
N ARG A 304 -10.09 28.02 -2.05
CA ARG A 304 -11.51 28.15 -2.39
C ARG A 304 -12.01 26.85 -3.02
N SER A 305 -13.12 26.32 -2.50
CA SER A 305 -13.71 25.09 -3.04
C SER A 305 -14.04 25.25 -4.52
N GLU A 306 -13.54 24.33 -5.33
CA GLU A 306 -13.95 24.16 -6.71
C GLU A 306 -15.08 23.12 -6.80
N LEU A 307 -15.71 23.01 -7.97
CA LEU A 307 -16.78 22.05 -8.20
C LEU A 307 -16.22 20.63 -8.44
N PRO A 308 -17.00 19.56 -8.21
CA PRO A 308 -16.68 18.22 -8.69
C PRO A 308 -16.50 18.16 -10.22
N LEU A 309 -15.88 17.08 -10.71
CA LEU A 309 -15.76 16.77 -12.14
C LEU A 309 -17.02 16.05 -12.64
N GLY A 310 -17.25 16.07 -13.95
CA GLY A 310 -18.36 15.35 -14.59
C GLY A 310 -19.70 16.11 -14.65
N LEU A 311 -19.68 17.43 -14.41
CA LEU A 311 -20.90 18.26 -14.43
C LEU A 311 -21.48 18.49 -15.83
N GLY A 312 -20.71 18.26 -16.89
CA GLY A 312 -21.17 18.36 -18.27
C GLY A 312 -21.19 19.78 -18.84
N GLU A 313 -21.89 19.94 -19.97
CA GLU A 313 -21.94 21.19 -20.73
C GLU A 313 -22.56 22.33 -19.91
N GLY A 314 -21.78 23.39 -19.65
CA GLY A 314 -22.18 24.54 -18.83
C GLY A 314 -21.25 24.84 -17.65
N TYR A 315 -20.39 23.89 -17.28
CA TYR A 315 -19.40 24.03 -16.20
C TYR A 315 -17.97 23.80 -16.72
N PRO A 316 -17.45 24.66 -17.62
CA PRO A 316 -16.16 24.41 -18.25
C PRO A 316 -15.02 24.44 -17.21
N VAL A 317 -14.16 23.43 -17.30
CA VAL A 317 -12.96 23.24 -16.45
C VAL A 317 -11.93 24.36 -16.59
N ALA A 318 -12.04 25.20 -17.63
CA ALA A 318 -11.08 26.23 -18.00
C ALA A 318 -10.68 27.24 -16.90
N ASN A 319 -11.36 27.21 -15.75
CA ASN A 319 -11.10 28.09 -14.60
C ASN A 319 -10.52 27.38 -13.36
N ARG A 320 -10.08 26.12 -13.45
CA ARG A 320 -9.46 25.45 -12.29
C ARG A 320 -8.04 25.94 -12.05
N THR A 321 -7.71 26.18 -10.78
CA THR A 321 -6.43 26.78 -10.40
C THR A 321 -5.45 25.71 -9.94
N VAL A 322 -4.28 25.63 -10.58
CA VAL A 322 -3.15 24.89 -10.02
C VAL A 322 -2.55 25.73 -8.89
N HIS A 323 -2.67 25.23 -7.67
CA HIS A 323 -2.08 25.83 -6.49
C HIS A 323 -0.68 25.29 -6.25
N GLN A 324 0.17 26.09 -5.60
CA GLN A 324 1.53 25.70 -5.28
C GLN A 324 1.90 26.11 -3.85
N THR A 325 2.77 25.32 -3.24
CA THR A 325 3.42 25.64 -1.96
C THR A 325 4.80 25.00 -1.90
N GLN A 326 5.65 25.54 -1.03
CA GLN A 326 6.99 25.03 -0.79
C GLN A 326 6.99 24.11 0.43
N LEU A 327 7.38 22.85 0.23
CA LEU A 327 7.61 21.89 1.30
C LEU A 327 8.98 22.15 1.95
N GLU A 328 9.06 21.84 3.24
CA GLU A 328 10.31 21.66 3.98
C GLU A 328 10.69 20.16 3.99
N PRO A 329 11.98 19.81 4.06
CA PRO A 329 12.40 18.42 4.23
C PRO A 329 11.70 17.76 5.44
N GLY A 330 11.11 16.59 5.21
CA GLY A 330 10.33 15.84 6.19
C GLY A 330 8.85 16.23 6.26
N ASP A 331 8.39 17.20 5.46
CA ASP A 331 6.95 17.50 5.35
C ASP A 331 6.18 16.32 4.78
N ARG A 332 4.96 16.15 5.30
CA ARG A 332 4.00 15.17 4.80
C ARG A 332 2.73 15.85 4.29
N VAL A 333 2.23 15.34 3.17
CA VAL A 333 0.96 15.74 2.56
C VAL A 333 -0.01 14.58 2.72
N LEU A 334 -1.12 14.82 3.42
CA LEU A 334 -2.18 13.85 3.61
C LEU A 334 -3.39 14.25 2.77
N VAL A 335 -3.88 13.33 1.94
CA VAL A 335 -5.13 13.46 1.19
C VAL A 335 -6.07 12.38 1.69
N HIS A 336 -7.33 12.72 1.94
CA HIS A 336 -8.32 11.77 2.42
C HIS A 336 -9.69 12.04 1.81
N THR A 337 -10.50 10.98 1.73
CA THR A 337 -11.93 11.08 1.38
C THR A 337 -12.76 11.39 2.60
N ASP A 338 -14.01 11.78 2.39
CA ASP A 338 -14.91 12.18 3.48
C ASP A 338 -15.31 11.00 4.37
N GLY A 339 -15.38 9.78 3.84
CA GLY A 339 -15.71 8.57 4.63
C GLY A 339 -14.74 8.28 5.78
N VAL A 340 -13.52 8.82 5.74
CA VAL A 340 -12.57 8.83 6.89
C VAL A 340 -13.10 9.70 8.02
N THR A 341 -13.53 10.93 7.71
CA THR A 341 -13.97 11.91 8.71
C THR A 341 -15.43 11.74 9.10
N GLU A 342 -16.28 11.29 8.18
CA GLU A 342 -17.71 11.08 8.38
C GLU A 342 -18.04 9.69 8.93
N GLY A 343 -17.04 8.81 9.08
CA GLY A 343 -17.20 7.52 9.74
C GLY A 343 -17.82 7.67 11.13
N ARG A 344 -18.87 6.91 11.45
CA ARG A 344 -19.65 7.10 12.70
C ARG A 344 -19.37 6.04 13.75
N GLY A 345 -19.15 6.47 14.98
CA GLY A 345 -18.99 5.58 16.13
C GLY A 345 -20.32 5.02 16.66
N PRO A 346 -20.29 4.22 17.74
CA PRO A 346 -21.48 3.58 18.30
C PRO A 346 -22.54 4.57 18.79
N THR A 347 -22.11 5.76 19.21
CA THR A 347 -22.96 6.87 19.66
C THR A 347 -23.43 7.78 18.50
N GLY A 348 -23.03 7.47 17.26
CA GLY A 348 -23.41 8.22 16.06
C GLY A 348 -22.55 9.44 15.73
N GLU A 349 -21.59 9.80 16.60
CA GLU A 349 -20.61 10.86 16.33
C GLU A 349 -19.66 10.48 15.20
N HIS A 350 -19.36 11.48 14.36
CA HIS A 350 -18.32 11.38 13.35
C HIS A 350 -16.95 11.14 13.98
N PHE A 351 -16.08 10.41 13.28
CA PHE A 351 -14.69 10.20 13.64
C PHE A 351 -13.97 11.55 13.68
N GLY A 352 -14.25 12.38 12.67
CA GLY A 352 -13.86 13.77 12.60
C GLY A 352 -12.39 13.99 12.22
N GLU A 353 -12.13 15.15 11.64
CA GLU A 353 -10.79 15.57 11.23
C GLU A 353 -9.81 15.58 12.42
N GLN A 354 -10.24 16.01 13.61
CA GLN A 354 -9.38 16.07 14.79
C GLN A 354 -8.79 14.71 15.19
N ARG A 355 -9.57 13.62 15.14
CA ARG A 355 -9.06 12.28 15.49
C ARG A 355 -8.12 11.72 14.43
N LEU A 356 -8.43 11.97 13.15
CA LEU A 356 -7.53 11.69 12.04
C LEU A 356 -6.17 12.37 12.26
N LEU A 357 -6.18 13.67 12.55
CA LEU A 357 -4.97 14.44 12.78
C LEU A 357 -4.18 13.93 13.99
N ASP A 358 -4.84 13.68 15.10
CA ASP A 358 -4.23 13.16 16.31
C ASP A 358 -3.52 11.83 16.09
N LEU A 359 -4.12 10.91 15.32
CA LEU A 359 -3.52 9.60 15.04
C LEU A 359 -2.30 9.73 14.14
N VAL A 360 -2.42 10.50 13.07
CA VAL A 360 -1.31 10.68 12.12
C VAL A 360 -0.14 11.39 12.80
N VAL A 361 -0.40 12.46 13.57
CA VAL A 361 0.62 13.17 14.35
C VAL A 361 1.31 12.24 15.35
N ARG A 362 0.55 11.42 16.10
CA ARG A 362 1.13 10.45 17.05
C ARG A 362 2.03 9.43 16.35
N SER A 363 1.62 8.89 15.21
CA SER A 363 2.44 7.95 14.44
C SER A 363 3.71 8.61 13.90
N VAL A 364 3.64 9.86 13.43
CA VAL A 364 4.85 10.60 13.00
C VAL A 364 5.78 10.82 14.20
N ALA A 365 5.26 11.24 15.35
CA ALA A 365 6.03 11.46 16.56
C ALA A 365 6.70 10.18 17.10
N ALA A 366 6.06 9.02 16.89
CA ALA A 366 6.62 7.70 17.21
C ALA A 366 7.73 7.25 16.24
N GLY A 367 8.02 8.01 15.18
CA GLY A 367 9.01 7.65 14.15
C GLY A 367 8.55 6.49 13.26
N GLU A 368 7.24 6.28 13.15
CA GLU A 368 6.70 5.19 12.35
C GLU A 368 6.80 5.50 10.85
N PRO A 369 7.18 4.50 10.03
CA PRO A 369 7.10 4.63 8.58
C PRO A 369 5.67 4.97 8.14
N ALA A 370 5.52 5.77 7.08
CA ALA A 370 4.23 6.14 6.49
C ALA A 370 3.24 4.96 6.32
N PRO A 371 3.62 3.79 5.77
CA PRO A 371 2.71 2.66 5.64
C PRO A 371 2.24 2.08 6.99
N GLU A 372 3.05 2.16 8.05
CA GLU A 372 2.62 1.75 9.39
C GLU A 372 1.67 2.76 10.02
N ALA A 373 1.91 4.06 9.82
CA ALA A 373 1.02 5.12 10.27
C ALA A 373 -0.38 4.97 9.66
N LEU A 374 -0.47 4.72 8.34
CA LEU A 374 -1.75 4.52 7.66
C LEU A 374 -2.44 3.23 8.08
N ARG A 375 -1.70 2.13 8.25
CA ARG A 375 -2.26 0.87 8.78
C ARG A 375 -2.94 1.07 10.13
N ARG A 376 -2.30 1.82 11.03
CA ARG A 376 -2.86 2.11 12.37
C ARG A 376 -4.05 3.05 12.31
N LEU A 377 -4.01 4.05 11.45
CA LEU A 377 -5.13 4.94 11.21
C LEU A 377 -6.37 4.16 10.77
N VAL A 378 -6.22 3.27 9.79
CA VAL A 378 -7.31 2.42 9.31
C VAL A 378 -7.84 1.50 10.40
N ARG A 379 -6.96 0.85 11.17
CA ARG A 379 -7.41 0.02 12.29
C ARG A 379 -8.21 0.83 13.31
N ALA A 380 -7.73 2.01 13.68
CA ALA A 380 -8.45 2.88 14.60
C ALA A 380 -9.81 3.34 14.04
N LEU A 381 -9.90 3.58 12.72
CA LEU A 381 -11.16 3.92 12.04
C LEU A 381 -12.15 2.73 12.07
N LEU A 382 -11.69 1.53 11.70
CA LEU A 382 -12.50 0.31 11.71
C LEU A 382 -12.97 -0.04 13.13
N ASP A 383 -12.08 0.03 14.13
CA ASP A 383 -12.41 -0.21 15.53
C ASP A 383 -13.42 0.81 16.05
N TYR A 384 -13.32 2.07 15.59
CA TYR A 384 -14.25 3.12 15.97
C TYR A 384 -15.66 2.90 15.41
N GLN A 385 -15.79 2.47 14.15
CA GLN A 385 -17.09 2.29 13.50
C GLN A 385 -17.77 0.96 13.84
N GLY A 386 -17.01 -0.04 14.28
CA GLY A 386 -17.53 -1.34 14.67
C GLY A 386 -18.07 -2.14 13.49
N ALA A 387 -19.38 -2.08 13.22
CA ALA A 387 -20.11 -2.96 12.30
C ALA A 387 -19.90 -2.67 10.79
N GLY A 388 -18.74 -2.13 10.43
CA GLY A 388 -18.34 -1.84 9.05
C GLY A 388 -18.48 -0.37 8.65
N LEU A 389 -17.72 -0.02 7.61
CA LEU A 389 -17.75 1.29 6.97
C LEU A 389 -19.06 1.49 6.20
N ARG A 390 -19.60 2.72 6.23
CA ARG A 390 -20.81 3.10 5.48
C ARG A 390 -20.50 3.73 4.14
N ASP A 391 -19.29 4.22 3.99
CA ASP A 391 -18.74 4.84 2.81
C ASP A 391 -17.29 4.40 2.66
N ASP A 392 -16.71 4.61 1.49
CA ASP A 392 -15.30 4.35 1.31
C ASP A 392 -14.45 5.36 2.09
N ALA A 393 -13.35 4.87 2.64
CA ALA A 393 -12.38 5.61 3.41
C ALA A 393 -11.01 5.38 2.81
N THR A 394 -10.56 6.36 2.03
CA THR A 394 -9.24 6.37 1.40
C THR A 394 -8.37 7.44 2.02
N VAL A 395 -7.13 7.07 2.32
CA VAL A 395 -6.10 8.00 2.80
C VAL A 395 -4.83 7.77 2.02
N LEU A 396 -4.26 8.83 1.48
CA LEU A 396 -2.94 8.86 0.88
C LEU A 396 -2.03 9.77 1.72
N LEU A 397 -0.84 9.30 2.05
CA LEU A 397 0.19 10.03 2.78
C LEU A 397 1.49 10.02 1.98
N ALA A 398 1.89 11.20 1.51
CA ALA A 398 3.18 11.42 0.87
C ALA A 398 4.13 12.14 1.83
N GLU A 399 5.39 11.70 1.92
CA GLU A 399 6.45 12.32 2.72
C GLU A 399 7.62 12.65 1.80
N TRP A 400 8.00 13.93 1.76
CA TRP A 400 9.19 14.37 1.02
C TRP A 400 10.38 14.47 1.97
N HIS A 401 11.42 13.69 1.71
CA HIS A 401 12.60 13.58 2.55
C HIS A 401 13.87 13.60 1.67
N PRO A 402 14.28 14.76 1.15
CA PRO A 402 15.43 14.85 0.26
C PRO A 402 16.70 14.38 0.98
N ALA A 403 17.65 13.86 0.20
CA ALA A 403 18.98 13.61 0.72
C ALA A 403 19.60 14.94 1.21
N PRO A 404 20.27 14.95 2.37
CA PRO A 404 20.88 16.15 2.93
C PRO A 404 21.97 16.76 2.06
#